data_AF-A0A0A9XWW0-F1
#
_entry.id   AF-A0A0A9XWW0-F1
#
_cell.length_a   1.000
_cell.length_b   1.000
_cell.length_c   1.000
_cell.angle_alpha   90.00
_cell.angle_beta   90.00
_cell.angle_gamma   90.00
#
_symmetry.space_group_name_H-M   'P 1'
#
loop_
_entity.id
_entity.type
_entity.pdbx_description
1 polymer ?
#
loop_
_entity_poly.entity_id
_entity_poly.type
_entity_poly.pdbx_seq_one_letter_code
_entity_poly.pdbx_strand_id
1 'polypeptide(L)'
;FVGASTSSSKQEGVLLGTIRASIVDSKGQLQQFRGLLDPGSQFSFITTSCAKKLGKSTRPYNGTISGVNSSHLRNISGKVNIAFSPRTDMSMLETEAIVIPTITPPLPQVSLSSAIWQDY
;
A
#
# COMPACT_ATOMS: atom_id res chain seq x y z
N PHE A 1 -30.56 -27.50 -31.79
CA PHE A 1 -30.91 -26.36 -30.94
C PHE A 1 -29.63 -25.72 -30.45
N VAL A 2 -29.31 -24.54 -30.98
CA VAL A 2 -28.10 -23.78 -30.65
C VAL A 2 -28.47 -22.84 -29.49
N GLY A 3 -27.81 -22.98 -28.35
CA GLY A 3 -27.89 -22.02 -27.25
C GLY A 3 -26.57 -21.28 -27.16
N ALA A 4 -26.45 -20.14 -27.85
CA ALA A 4 -25.35 -19.23 -27.67
C ALA A 4 -25.63 -18.38 -26.42
N SER A 5 -25.01 -18.71 -25.30
CA SER A 5 -24.95 -17.83 -24.13
C SER A 5 -23.82 -16.83 -24.34
N THR A 6 -24.13 -15.70 -24.98
CA THR A 6 -23.26 -14.51 -24.91
C THR A 6 -23.49 -13.83 -23.56
N SER A 7 -22.96 -14.41 -22.48
CA SER A 7 -22.73 -13.62 -21.27
C SER A 7 -21.60 -12.65 -21.59
N SER A 8 -21.93 -11.39 -21.91
CA SER A 8 -20.95 -10.32 -21.81
C SER A 8 -20.46 -10.32 -20.36
N SER A 9 -19.30 -10.92 -20.10
CA SER A 9 -18.73 -10.98 -18.76
C SER A 9 -18.42 -9.54 -18.35
N LYS A 10 -19.34 -8.90 -17.63
CA LYS A 10 -19.05 -7.65 -16.94
C LYS A 10 -17.85 -7.95 -16.04
N GLN A 11 -16.70 -7.38 -16.37
CA GLN A 11 -15.55 -7.43 -15.48
C GLN A 11 -15.90 -6.55 -14.27
N GLU A 12 -16.38 -7.18 -13.21
CA GLU A 12 -16.54 -6.54 -11.92
C GLU A 12 -15.14 -6.30 -11.35
N GLY A 13 -14.80 -5.02 -11.18
CA GLY A 13 -13.53 -4.58 -10.62
C GLY A 13 -13.79 -3.77 -9.36
N VAL A 14 -12.96 -4.00 -8.33
CA VAL A 14 -12.97 -3.19 -7.11
C VAL A 14 -11.86 -2.16 -7.20
N LEU A 15 -12.17 -0.91 -6.85
CA LEU A 15 -11.19 0.16 -6.78
C LEU A 15 -10.51 0.17 -5.42
N LEU A 16 -9.19 0.33 -5.42
CA LEU A 16 -8.40 0.51 -4.21
C LEU A 16 -8.05 1.98 -4.03
N GLY A 17 -8.22 2.49 -2.81
CA GLY A 17 -7.74 3.81 -2.44
C GLY A 17 -6.21 3.87 -2.57
N THR A 18 -5.70 4.86 -3.30
CA THR A 18 -4.26 5.07 -3.44
C THR A 18 -3.85 6.47 -3.01
N ILE A 19 -2.62 6.60 -2.54
CA ILE A 19 -2.06 7.88 -2.08
C ILE A 19 -0.69 8.14 -2.70
N ARG A 20 -0.37 9.43 -2.84
CA ARG A 20 1.00 9.93 -3.09
C ARG A 20 1.48 10.69 -1.87
N ALA A 21 2.48 10.14 -1.20
CA ALA A 21 2.96 10.59 0.09
C ALA A 21 4.42 11.05 0.03
N SER A 22 4.71 12.15 0.73
CA SER A 22 6.05 12.65 1.01
C SER A 22 6.51 12.10 2.35
N ILE A 23 7.62 11.35 2.39
CA ILE A 23 8.18 10.80 3.63
C ILE A 23 9.60 11.33 3.82
N VAL A 24 9.94 11.75 5.04
CA VAL A 24 11.29 12.24 5.38
C VAL A 24 12.27 11.07 5.53
N ASP A 25 13.37 11.11 4.77
CA ASP A 25 14.46 10.14 4.85
C ASP A 25 15.41 10.39 6.04
N SER A 26 16.43 9.55 6.21
CA SER A 26 17.41 9.69 7.30
C SER A 26 18.31 10.92 7.19
N LYS A 27 18.29 11.62 6.05
CA LYS A 27 19.04 12.86 5.82
C LYS A 27 18.14 14.10 5.93
N GLY A 28 16.87 13.94 6.31
CA GLY A 28 15.91 15.03 6.40
C GLY A 28 15.26 15.43 5.07
N GLN A 29 15.50 14.71 3.97
CA GLN A 29 14.95 15.05 2.66
C GLN A 29 13.62 14.36 2.39
N LEU A 30 12.75 15.02 1.62
CA LEU A 30 11.44 14.48 1.25
C LEU A 30 11.54 13.50 0.07
N GLN A 31 11.12 12.27 0.32
CA GLN A 31 11.05 11.21 -0.68
C GLN A 31 9.59 10.92 -1.04
N GLN A 32 9.27 10.92 -2.34
CA GLN A 32 7.93 10.60 -2.83
C GLN A 32 7.70 9.09 -2.96
N PHE A 33 6.54 8.63 -2.48
CA PHE A 33 6.08 7.26 -2.59
C PHE A 33 4.62 7.17 -3.04
N ARG A 34 4.27 6.04 -3.66
CA ARG A 34 2.88 5.63 -3.86
C ARG A 34 2.55 4.50 -2.88
N GLY A 35 1.32 4.52 -2.37
CA GLY A 35 0.84 3.50 -1.45
C GLY A 35 -0.64 3.21 -1.65
N LEU A 36 -1.08 2.11 -1.05
CA LEU A 36 -2.49 1.78 -0.87
C LEU A 36 -2.94 2.34 0.46
N LEU A 37 -4.13 2.94 0.49
CA LEU A 37 -4.79 3.33 1.73
C LEU A 37 -5.80 2.25 2.08
N ASP A 38 -5.48 1.47 3.10
CA ASP A 38 -6.30 0.34 3.54
C ASP A 38 -6.68 0.50 5.02
N PRO A 39 -7.90 0.97 5.33
CA PRO A 39 -8.38 1.06 6.71
C PRO A 39 -8.65 -0.31 7.35
N GLY A 40 -8.69 -1.40 6.56
CA GLY A 40 -8.87 -2.77 7.07
C GLY A 40 -7.57 -3.39 7.63
N SER A 41 -6.41 -2.76 7.40
CA SER A 41 -5.13 -3.25 7.88
C SER A 41 -4.84 -2.81 9.33
N GLN A 42 -4.43 -3.75 10.18
CA GLN A 42 -4.02 -3.46 11.56
C GLN A 42 -2.63 -2.83 11.67
N PHE A 43 -1.81 -2.96 10.62
CA PHE A 43 -0.44 -2.44 10.56
C PHE A 43 -0.22 -1.65 9.28
N SER A 44 0.68 -0.67 9.33
CA SER A 44 1.25 -0.08 8.13
C SER A 44 2.42 -0.91 7.62
N PHE A 45 2.56 -1.02 6.30
CA PHE A 45 3.62 -1.78 5.66
C PHE A 45 4.41 -0.93 4.68
N ILE A 46 5.72 -1.13 4.62
CA ILE A 46 6.56 -0.64 3.53
C ILE A 46 7.39 -1.77 2.96
N THR A 47 7.78 -1.65 1.70
CA THR A 47 8.70 -2.60 1.10
C THR A 47 10.12 -2.42 1.63
N THR A 48 10.93 -3.47 1.54
CA THR A 48 12.36 -3.40 1.86
C THR A 48 13.09 -2.39 0.96
N SER A 49 12.65 -2.22 -0.30
CA SER A 49 13.18 -1.18 -1.19
C SER A 49 12.83 0.24 -0.71
N CYS A 50 11.60 0.47 -0.20
CA CYS A 50 11.23 1.74 0.40
C CYS A 50 12.08 2.05 1.64
N ALA A 51 12.26 1.07 2.54
CA ALA A 51 13.10 1.22 3.73
C ALA A 51 14.55 1.60 3.36
N LYS A 52 15.13 0.91 2.36
CA LYS A 52 16.47 1.22 1.83
C LYS A 52 16.54 2.64 1.26
N LYS A 53 15.54 3.07 0.47
CA LYS A 53 15.48 4.42 -0.10
C LYS A 53 15.38 5.50 0.98
N LEU A 54 14.65 5.24 2.06
CA LEU A 54 14.56 6.13 3.21
C LEU A 54 15.84 6.16 4.06
N GLY A 55 16.74 5.18 3.89
CA GLY A 55 17.98 5.09 4.65
C GLY A 55 17.79 4.98 6.17
N LYS A 56 16.59 4.58 6.63
CA LYS A 56 16.27 4.47 8.05
C LYS A 56 16.63 3.07 8.57
N SER A 57 17.19 3.02 9.77
CA SER A 57 17.49 1.76 10.47
C SER A 57 16.20 1.07 10.92
N THR A 58 16.13 -0.25 10.73
CA THR A 58 15.04 -1.07 11.24
C THR A 58 15.31 -1.49 12.68
N ARG A 59 14.23 -1.64 13.46
CA ARG A 59 14.22 -2.25 14.79
C ARG A 59 13.61 -3.66 14.69
N PRO A 60 13.97 -4.61 15.57
CA PRO A 60 13.35 -5.93 15.59
C PRO A 60 11.83 -5.85 15.76
N TYR A 61 11.13 -6.78 15.10
CA TYR A 61 9.70 -7.01 15.29
C TYR A 61 9.51 -8.47 15.72
N ASN A 62 9.00 -8.68 16.93
CA ASN A 62 8.90 -10.01 17.55
C ASN A 62 7.47 -10.59 17.49
N GLY A 63 6.60 -10.03 16.64
CA GLY A 63 5.23 -10.51 16.47
C GLY A 63 5.09 -11.46 15.27
N THR A 64 3.93 -12.11 15.18
CA THR A 64 3.50 -12.80 13.97
C THR A 64 2.35 -12.02 13.35
N ILE A 65 2.39 -11.82 12.04
CA ILE A 65 1.31 -11.19 11.29
C ILE A 65 0.75 -12.21 10.32
N SER A 66 -0.56 -12.37 10.34
CA SER A 66 -1.29 -13.27 9.46
C SER A 66 -2.25 -12.42 8.63
N GLY A 67 -2.25 -12.63 7.32
CA GLY A 67 -3.26 -12.10 6.42
C GLY A 67 -4.56 -12.89 6.48
N VAL A 68 -5.49 -12.50 5.62
CA VAL A 68 -6.75 -13.23 5.41
C VAL A 68 -6.44 -14.69 5.04
N ASN A 69 -7.25 -15.61 5.55
CA ASN A 69 -7.06 -17.07 5.44
C ASN A 69 -5.81 -17.62 6.15
N SER A 70 -5.41 -17.01 7.27
CA SER A 70 -4.27 -17.47 8.09
C SER A 70 -2.94 -17.52 7.32
N SER A 71 -2.81 -16.66 6.30
CA SER A 71 -1.60 -16.58 5.48
C SER A 71 -0.52 -15.82 6.25
N HIS A 72 0.46 -16.54 6.80
CA HIS A 72 1.53 -15.90 7.55
C HIS A 72 2.45 -15.06 6.65
N LEU A 73 2.67 -13.81 7.04
CA LEU A 73 3.71 -12.99 6.43
C LEU A 73 5.09 -13.57 6.77
N ARG A 74 5.89 -13.79 5.73
CA ARG A 74 7.26 -14.28 5.84
C ARG A 74 8.25 -13.15 5.57
N ASN A 75 9.48 -13.32 6.03
CA ASN A 75 10.61 -12.43 5.73
C ASN A 75 10.38 -10.97 6.19
N ILE A 76 9.86 -10.80 7.41
CA ILE A 76 9.77 -9.49 8.04
C ILE A 76 11.20 -9.05 8.40
N SER A 77 11.63 -7.92 7.82
CA SER A 77 12.97 -7.35 8.07
C SER A 77 13.03 -6.55 9.37
N GLY A 78 11.88 -6.32 10.02
CA GLY A 78 11.72 -5.52 11.23
C GLY A 78 10.67 -4.43 11.04
N LYS A 79 10.78 -3.38 11.85
CA LYS A 79 9.89 -2.22 11.83
C LYS A 79 10.66 -0.91 11.83
N VAL A 80 10.07 0.15 11.29
CA VAL A 80 10.72 1.46 11.16
C VAL A 80 9.74 2.59 11.43
N ASN A 81 10.22 3.67 12.03
CA ASN A 81 9.43 4.90 12.16
C ASN A 81 9.49 5.69 10.86
N ILE A 82 8.33 6.08 10.34
CA ILE A 82 8.19 6.94 9.19
C ILE A 82 7.42 8.20 9.58
N ALA A 83 7.73 9.31 8.92
CA ALA A 83 7.11 10.59 9.16
C ALA A 83 6.65 11.18 7.82
N PHE A 84 5.33 11.30 7.67
CA PHE A 84 4.69 11.88 6.51
C PHE A 84 4.71 13.41 6.63
N SER A 85 5.21 14.06 5.59
CA SER A 85 5.15 15.51 5.46
C SER A 85 3.81 15.90 4.85
N PRO A 86 3.01 16.75 5.53
CA PRO A 86 1.77 17.27 4.98
C PRO A 86 2.07 18.24 3.82
N ARG A 87 1.05 18.48 2.98
CA ARG A 87 1.13 19.48 1.91
C ARG A 87 0.78 20.89 2.39
N THR A 88 0.32 21.01 3.61
CA THR A 88 -0.13 22.23 4.27
C THR A 88 0.69 22.45 5.54
N ASP A 89 0.49 23.58 6.22
CA ASP A 89 1.18 23.94 7.47
C ASP A 89 0.71 23.14 8.71
N MET A 90 0.39 21.86 8.50
CA MET A 90 0.04 20.92 9.57
C MET A 90 1.28 20.25 10.15
N SER A 91 1.13 19.59 11.30
CA SER A 91 2.18 18.76 11.87
C SER A 91 2.43 17.51 11.02
N MET A 92 3.66 16.98 11.13
CA MET A 92 4.00 15.70 10.53
C MET A 92 3.17 14.57 11.16
N LEU A 93 2.74 13.63 10.32
CA LEU A 93 2.11 12.41 10.78
C LEU A 93 3.18 11.32 10.93
N GLU A 94 3.47 10.93 12.16
CA GLU A 94 4.41 9.86 12.46
C GLU A 94 3.70 8.53 12.68
N THR A 95 4.27 7.44 12.17
CA THR A 95 3.77 6.08 12.41
C THR A 95 4.90 5.05 12.31
N GLU A 96 4.63 3.85 12.81
CA GLU A 96 5.51 2.69 12.66
C GLU A 96 5.02 1.83 11.49
N ALA A 97 5.95 1.40 10.63
CA ALA A 97 5.67 0.51 9.52
C ALA A 97 6.51 -0.78 9.61
N ILE A 98 5.87 -1.91 9.31
CA ILE A 98 6.52 -3.20 9.19
C ILE A 98 7.19 -3.30 7.82
N VAL A 99 8.44 -3.75 7.79
CA VAL A 99 9.23 -3.86 6.57
C VAL A 99 9.11 -5.28 6.02
N ILE A 100 8.52 -5.41 4.83
CA ILE A 100 8.32 -6.69 4.14
C ILE A 100 8.89 -6.63 2.71
N PRO A 101 9.17 -7.74 2.03
CA PRO A 101 9.69 -7.71 0.66
C PRO A 101 8.66 -7.19 -0.35
N THR A 102 7.39 -7.59 -0.19
CA THR A 102 6.31 -7.29 -1.13
C THR A 102 4.99 -7.16 -0.35
N ILE A 103 4.18 -6.16 -0.68
CA ILE A 103 2.87 -5.92 -0.06
C ILE A 103 1.77 -6.64 -0.84
N THR A 104 1.74 -6.44 -2.16
CA THR A 104 0.80 -7.10 -3.07
C THR A 104 1.55 -7.61 -4.29
N PRO A 105 1.04 -8.64 -4.98
CA PRO A 105 1.41 -8.91 -6.36
C PRO A 105 1.14 -7.68 -7.25
N PRO A 106 1.70 -7.64 -8.48
CA PRO A 106 1.38 -6.61 -9.45
C PRO A 106 -0.14 -6.46 -9.62
N LEU A 107 -0.64 -5.25 -9.38
CA LEU A 107 -2.05 -4.91 -9.57
C LEU A 107 -2.27 -4.40 -11.00
N PRO A 108 -3.45 -4.62 -11.60
CA PRO A 108 -3.79 -4.05 -12.90
C PRO A 108 -3.67 -2.52 -12.87
N GLN A 109 -2.88 -1.98 -13.79
CA GLN A 109 -2.77 -0.54 -14.02
C GLN A 109 -3.51 -0.18 -15.30
N VAL A 110 -4.84 -0.25 -15.24
CA VAL A 110 -5.73 0.09 -16.36
C VAL A 110 -6.31 1.49 -16.18
N SER A 111 -6.38 2.24 -17.27
CA SER A 111 -7.15 3.49 -17.29
C SER A 111 -8.63 3.13 -17.16
N LEU A 112 -9.30 3.77 -16.21
CA LEU A 112 -10.71 3.58 -15.99
C LEU A 112 -11.49 4.53 -16.91
N SER A 113 -12.55 4.01 -17.53
CA SER A 113 -13.50 4.84 -18.26
C SER A 113 -14.22 5.76 -17.29
N SER A 114 -14.44 7.02 -17.69
CA SER A 114 -15.23 7.97 -16.89
C SER A 114 -16.66 7.51 -16.63
N ALA A 115 -17.18 6.60 -17.46
CA ALA A 115 -18.51 6.02 -17.31
C ALA A 115 -18.75 5.36 -15.94
N ILE A 116 -17.72 4.93 -15.21
CA ILE A 116 -17.91 4.21 -13.94
C ILE A 116 -18.28 5.11 -12.76
N TRP A 117 -18.16 6.43 -12.89
CA TRP A 117 -18.49 7.40 -11.85
C TRP A 117 -19.38 8.55 -12.38
N GLN A 118 -20.08 8.34 -13.50
CA GLN A 118 -21.03 9.35 -14.00
C GLN A 118 -22.36 9.36 -13.24
N ASP A 119 -22.71 8.24 -12.58
CA ASP A 119 -23.95 8.10 -11.82
C ASP A 119 -23.77 8.40 -10.31
N TYR A 120 -22.59 8.89 -9.90
CA TYR A 120 -22.25 9.32 -8.54
C TYR A 120 -22.01 10.83 -8.51
#